data_AF-A0A7N2M8F7-F1
#
_entry.id   AF-A0A7N2M8F7-F1
#
_cell.length_a   1.000
_cell.length_b   1.000
_cell.length_c   1.000
_cell.angle_alpha   90.00
_cell.angle_beta   90.00
_cell.angle_gamma   90.00
#
_symmetry.space_group_name_H-M   'P 1'
#
loop_
_entity.id
_entity.type
_entity.pdbx_description
1 polymer ?
#
loop_
_entity_poly.entity_id
_entity_poly.type
_entity_poly.pdbx_seq_one_letter_code
_entity_poly.pdbx_strand_id
1 'polypeptide(L)'
;MEIPAKLLQYKFQFLFALILSVTLITLFFLAPRFLTILAYFWPLFLSTALFLFAVLVFGKTSPPSTDAPGGKAGEGLLDYVAGHPEHPVVESFKSEE
;
A
#
# COMPACT_ATOMS: atom_id res chain seq x y z
N MET A 1 21.20 9.71 -54.30
CA MET A 1 21.56 8.68 -53.31
C MET A 1 20.31 8.33 -52.50
N GLU A 2 19.68 7.17 -52.76
CA GLU A 2 18.36 6.77 -52.20
C GLU A 2 18.45 5.93 -50.90
N ILE A 3 19.66 5.84 -50.35
CA ILE A 3 20.01 5.10 -49.13
C ILE A 3 19.14 5.48 -47.90
N PRO A 4 18.67 6.75 -47.68
CA PRO A 4 17.93 7.07 -46.47
C PRO A 4 16.50 6.50 -46.43
N ALA A 5 15.86 6.23 -47.58
CA ALA A 5 14.47 5.77 -47.63
C ALA A 5 14.30 4.33 -47.11
N LYS A 6 15.29 3.46 -47.36
CA LYS A 6 15.30 2.07 -46.86
C LYS A 6 15.58 1.98 -45.36
N LEU A 7 16.42 2.87 -44.82
CA LEU A 7 16.75 2.91 -43.40
C LEU A 7 15.57 3.37 -42.54
N LEU A 8 14.71 4.25 -43.07
CA LEU A 8 13.50 4.71 -42.40
C LEU A 8 12.50 3.57 -42.10
N GLN A 9 12.44 2.56 -42.97
CA GLN A 9 11.55 1.40 -42.81
C GLN A 9 11.93 0.52 -41.62
N TYR A 10 13.23 0.46 -41.27
CA TYR A 10 13.74 -0.38 -40.18
C TYR A 10 13.97 0.37 -38.87
N LYS A 11 13.74 1.69 -38.82
CA LYS A 11 13.96 2.52 -37.60
C LYS A 11 13.28 1.93 -36.37
N PHE A 12 12.05 1.43 -36.50
CA PHE A 12 11.33 0.84 -35.38
C PHE A 12 11.91 -0.52 -34.95
N GLN A 13 12.36 -1.36 -35.88
CA GLN A 13 13.03 -2.61 -35.53
C GLN A 13 14.39 -2.36 -34.89
N PHE A 14 15.13 -1.35 -35.35
CA PHE A 14 16.39 -0.96 -34.73
C PHE A 14 16.18 -0.37 -33.33
N LEU A 15 15.17 0.49 -33.18
CA LEU A 15 14.82 1.08 -31.89
C LEU A 15 14.31 0.01 -30.91
N PHE A 16 13.48 -0.91 -31.39
CA PHE A 16 13.00 -2.04 -30.59
C PHE A 16 14.15 -2.96 -30.19
N ALA A 17 15.04 -3.33 -31.11
CA ALA A 17 16.21 -4.14 -30.81
C ALA A 17 17.15 -3.45 -29.82
N LEU A 18 17.32 -2.13 -29.93
CA LEU A 18 18.10 -1.33 -29.00
C LEU A 18 17.46 -1.33 -27.60
N ILE A 19 16.16 -1.04 -27.50
CA ILE A 19 15.42 -1.05 -26.23
C ILE A 19 15.47 -2.44 -25.60
N LEU A 20 15.24 -3.49 -26.38
CA LEU A 20 15.30 -4.88 -25.93
C LEU A 20 16.70 -5.21 -25.40
N SER A 21 17.76 -4.85 -26.14
CA SER A 21 19.15 -5.05 -25.73
C SER A 21 19.48 -4.32 -24.43
N VAL A 22 19.12 -3.04 -24.32
CA VAL A 22 19.32 -2.25 -23.10
C VAL A 22 18.54 -2.85 -21.92
N THR A 23 17.31 -3.30 -22.15
CA THR A 23 16.49 -3.96 -21.13
C THR A 23 17.14 -5.25 -20.65
N LEU A 24 17.63 -6.09 -21.58
CA LEU A 24 18.33 -7.33 -21.24
C LEU A 24 19.63 -7.05 -20.50
N ILE A 25 20.45 -6.10 -20.93
CA ILE A 25 21.67 -5.71 -20.21
C ILE A 25 21.32 -5.23 -18.79
N THR A 26 20.30 -4.38 -18.66
CA THR A 26 19.84 -3.93 -17.34
C THR A 26 19.36 -5.11 -16.50
N LEU A 27 18.62 -6.05 -17.08
CA LEU A 27 18.16 -7.24 -16.39
C LEU A 27 19.33 -8.15 -15.96
N PHE A 28 20.31 -8.43 -16.83
CA PHE A 28 21.42 -9.33 -16.51
C PHE A 28 22.48 -8.72 -15.59
N PHE A 29 22.67 -7.40 -15.60
CA PHE A 29 23.70 -6.74 -14.78
C PHE A 29 23.14 -6.07 -13.52
N LEU A 30 21.95 -5.47 -13.61
CA LEU A 30 21.30 -4.82 -12.47
C LEU A 30 20.37 -5.78 -11.74
N ALA A 31 19.69 -6.69 -12.44
CA ALA A 31 18.76 -7.59 -11.78
C ALA A 31 19.38 -8.70 -10.94
N PRO A 32 20.62 -9.20 -11.09
CA PRO A 32 21.18 -10.12 -10.09
C PRO A 32 21.21 -9.46 -8.71
N ARG A 33 21.63 -8.18 -8.66
CA ARG A 33 21.63 -7.39 -7.43
C ARG A 33 20.21 -7.06 -6.98
N PHE A 34 19.35 -6.61 -7.87
CA PHE A 34 17.97 -6.30 -7.53
C PHE A 34 17.18 -7.51 -7.04
N LEU A 35 17.33 -8.67 -7.68
CA LEU A 35 16.70 -9.93 -7.28
C LEU A 35 17.25 -10.45 -5.95
N THR A 36 18.55 -10.29 -5.68
CA THR A 36 19.08 -10.61 -4.34
C THR A 36 18.50 -9.72 -3.26
N ILE A 37 18.33 -8.42 -3.54
CA ILE A 37 17.68 -7.47 -2.62
C ILE A 37 16.20 -7.85 -2.44
N LEU A 38 15.49 -8.11 -3.53
CA LEU A 38 14.08 -8.51 -3.48
C LEU A 38 13.87 -9.84 -2.76
N ALA A 39 14.79 -10.80 -2.94
CA ALA A 39 14.80 -12.06 -2.21
C ALA A 39 15.12 -11.85 -0.72
N TYR A 40 16.04 -10.95 -0.39
CA TYR A 40 16.35 -10.59 0.99
C TYR A 40 15.14 -9.96 1.71
N PHE A 41 14.41 -9.09 1.02
CA PHE A 41 13.19 -8.47 1.55
C PHE A 41 11.92 -9.32 1.34
N TRP A 42 12.02 -10.47 0.68
CA TRP A 42 10.89 -11.37 0.42
C TRP A 42 10.08 -11.70 1.67
N PRO A 43 10.70 -12.01 2.83
CA PRO A 43 9.94 -12.29 4.05
C PRO A 43 9.07 -11.11 4.49
N LEU A 44 9.57 -9.88 4.34
CA LEU A 44 8.86 -8.65 4.69
C LEU A 44 7.69 -8.39 3.73
N PHE A 45 7.91 -8.56 2.43
CA PHE A 45 6.83 -8.47 1.44
C PHE A 45 5.76 -9.54 1.69
N LEU A 46 6.17 -10.77 1.98
CA LEU A 46 5.25 -11.88 2.23
C LEU A 46 4.44 -11.65 3.51
N SER A 47 5.07 -11.20 4.60
CA SER A 47 4.35 -10.89 5.85
C SER A 47 3.37 -9.74 5.67
N THR A 48 3.77 -8.71 4.91
CA THR A 48 2.91 -7.55 4.62
C THR A 48 1.73 -7.96 3.73
N ALA A 49 1.96 -8.76 2.69
CA ALA A 49 0.91 -9.28 1.84
C ALA A 49 -0.08 -10.17 2.61
N LEU A 50 0.41 -11.07 3.47
CA LEU A 50 -0.43 -11.90 4.34
C LEU A 50 -1.23 -11.05 5.32
N PHE A 51 -0.63 -10.03 5.92
CA PHE A 51 -1.32 -9.11 6.82
C PHE A 51 -2.43 -8.34 6.10
N LEU A 52 -2.13 -7.73 4.95
CA LEU A 52 -3.12 -7.02 4.14
C LEU A 52 -4.23 -7.95 3.64
N PHE A 53 -3.87 -9.17 3.25
CA PHE A 53 -4.83 -10.19 2.86
C PHE A 53 -5.76 -10.54 4.03
N ALA A 54 -5.21 -10.74 5.23
CA ALA A 54 -6.01 -10.98 6.43
C ALA A 54 -6.95 -9.79 6.72
N VAL A 55 -6.44 -8.55 6.68
CA VAL A 55 -7.25 -7.33 6.85
C VAL A 55 -8.37 -7.26 5.82
N LEU A 56 -8.10 -7.58 4.55
CA LEU A 56 -9.09 -7.58 3.48
C LEU A 56 -10.14 -8.67 3.69
N VAL A 57 -9.72 -9.89 4.06
CA VAL A 57 -10.61 -11.01 4.35
C VAL A 57 -11.50 -10.65 5.54
N PHE A 58 -10.93 -10.31 6.69
CA PHE A 58 -11.72 -9.95 7.88
C PHE A 58 -12.59 -8.71 7.66
N GLY A 59 -12.12 -7.72 6.92
CA GLY A 59 -12.91 -6.54 6.57
C GLY A 59 -14.09 -6.88 5.65
N LYS A 60 -13.94 -7.82 4.72
CA LYS A 60 -15.03 -8.24 3.80
C LYS A 60 -15.95 -9.31 4.40
N THR A 61 -15.45 -10.18 5.27
CA THR A 61 -16.22 -11.29 5.87
C THR A 61 -16.85 -10.93 7.20
N SER A 62 -16.47 -9.79 7.80
CA SER A 62 -17.19 -9.28 8.97
C SER A 62 -18.64 -9.00 8.59
N PRO A 63 -19.62 -9.61 9.26
CA PRO A 63 -21.01 -9.19 9.12
C PRO A 63 -21.12 -7.70 9.48
N PRO A 64 -22.02 -6.94 8.82
CA PRO A 64 -22.35 -5.60 9.28
C PRO A 64 -22.74 -5.73 10.75
N SER A 65 -22.03 -4.98 11.59
CA SER A 65 -22.22 -4.97 13.04
C SER A 65 -23.58 -4.35 13.34
N THR A 66 -24.65 -5.13 13.20
CA THR A 66 -25.97 -4.71 13.64
C THR A 66 -26.06 -4.75 15.17
N ASP A 67 -25.31 -5.65 15.84
CA ASP A 67 -25.37 -5.79 17.31
C ASP A 67 -24.01 -6.04 18.01
N ALA A 68 -22.89 -5.87 17.30
CA ALA A 68 -21.57 -5.95 17.93
C ALA A 68 -21.12 -4.56 18.41
N PRO A 69 -20.54 -4.41 19.61
CA PRO A 69 -19.99 -3.13 20.10
C PRO A 69 -18.86 -2.59 19.21
N GLY A 70 -18.44 -3.38 18.20
CA GLY A 70 -17.50 -3.02 17.14
C GLY A 70 -18.02 -2.03 16.09
N GLY A 71 -19.34 -1.85 15.95
CA GLY A 71 -19.89 -0.81 15.06
C GLY A 71 -19.48 0.61 15.47
N LYS A 72 -19.20 0.79 16.75
CA LYS A 72 -18.68 2.02 17.38
C LYS A 72 -17.18 1.97 17.70
N ALA A 73 -16.46 0.92 17.29
CA ALA A 73 -15.06 0.76 17.66
C ALA A 73 -14.14 1.78 16.98
N GLY A 74 -14.48 2.23 15.77
CA GLY A 74 -13.78 3.34 15.12
C GLY A 74 -14.19 4.71 15.68
N GLU A 75 -15.48 4.87 15.96
CA GLU A 75 -16.07 6.12 16.45
C GLU A 75 -15.59 6.47 17.86
N GLY A 76 -15.39 5.47 18.74
CA GLY A 76 -14.83 5.72 20.08
C GLY A 76 -13.37 6.17 20.09
N LEU A 77 -12.57 5.75 19.10
CA LEU A 77 -11.20 6.27 18.92
C LEU A 77 -11.22 7.68 18.33
N LEU A 78 -12.14 7.94 17.40
CA LEU A 78 -12.33 9.28 16.84
C LEU A 78 -12.84 10.27 17.90
N ASP A 79 -13.77 9.88 18.77
CA ASP A 79 -14.25 10.71 19.88
C ASP A 79 -13.18 10.94 20.95
N TYR A 80 -12.33 9.95 21.22
CA TYR A 80 -11.20 10.09 22.14
C TYR A 80 -10.14 11.06 21.60
N VAL A 81 -9.84 11.02 20.30
CA VAL A 81 -8.89 11.93 19.64
C VAL A 81 -9.50 13.31 19.40
N ALA A 82 -10.80 13.39 19.10
CA ALA A 82 -11.51 14.63 18.86
C ALA A 82 -11.56 15.51 20.12
N GLY A 83 -11.41 14.92 21.31
CA GLY A 83 -11.45 15.63 22.57
C GLY A 83 -12.86 16.15 22.83
N HIS A 84 -13.59 15.51 23.74
CA HIS A 84 -14.88 16.04 24.18
C HIS A 84 -14.66 17.39 24.88
N PRO A 85 -15.19 18.53 24.39
CA PRO A 85 -15.19 19.74 25.17
C PRO A 85 -16.27 19.58 26.24
N GLU A 86 -15.84 19.17 27.43
CA GLU A 86 -16.48 19.41 28.73
C GLU A 86 -17.94 18.95 28.87
N HIS A 87 -18.14 17.72 29.36
CA HIS A 87 -19.25 17.47 30.28
C HIS A 87 -18.68 17.63 31.71
N PRO A 88 -19.03 18.70 32.46
CA PRO A 88 -18.50 18.88 33.79
C PRO A 88 -19.16 17.85 34.71
N VAL A 89 -18.35 16.93 35.22
CA VAL A 89 -18.76 15.99 36.26
C VAL A 89 -18.01 16.34 37.53
N VAL A 90 -18.82 16.73 38.52
CA VAL A 90 -18.57 16.77 39.98
C VAL A 90 -17.86 18.01 40.49
N GLU A 91 -18.65 18.88 41.13
CA GLU A 91 -18.32 19.29 42.49
C GLU A 91 -19.52 19.03 43.41
N SER A 92 -19.46 17.88 44.07
CA SER A 92 -20.13 17.68 45.34
C SER A 92 -19.37 18.50 46.38
N PHE A 93 -19.90 19.68 46.73
CA PHE A 93 -19.51 20.38 47.95
C PHE A 93 -20.76 20.91 48.65
N LYS A 94 -21.19 20.12 49.64
CA LYS A 94 -21.56 20.53 51.02
C LYS A 94 -22.09 21.96 51.23
N SER A 95 -23.33 22.04 51.74
CA SER A 95 -23.83 22.86 52.87
C SER A 95 -25.34 22.52 53.03
N GLU A 96 -25.83 21.94 54.13
CA GLU A 96 -26.30 22.64 55.36
C GLU A 96 -27.07 23.92 54.95
N GLU A 97 -28.40 24.01 55.04
CA GLU A 97 -29.36 23.71 56.12
C GLU A 97 -30.75 23.32 55.59
#